data_AF-A0A660MQE8-F1
#
_entry.id   AF-A0A660MQE8-F1
#
_cell.length_a   1.000
_cell.length_b   1.000
_cell.length_c   1.000
_cell.angle_alpha   90.00
_cell.angle_beta   90.00
_cell.angle_gamma   90.00
#
_symmetry.space_group_name_H-M   'P 1'
#
loop_
_entity.id
_entity.type
_entity.pdbx_description
1 polymer ?
#
loop_
_entity_poly.entity_id
_entity_poly.type
_entity_poly.pdbx_seq_one_letter_code
_entity_poly.pdbx_strand_id
1 'polypeptide(L)'
;MLGRIIGGLVLAAIGGAMCYYSYQIVQMFGRNDWAERTLGGTRNLVVFIGVGAMVIGVLVMFGVFSLSNPADQVPGGFGEEGATS
;
A
#
# COMPACT_ATOMS: atom_id res chain seq x y z
N MET A 1 -8.76 -7.91 10.65
CA MET A 1 -7.75 -6.92 11.12
C MET A 1 -6.31 -7.34 10.77
N LEU A 2 -5.89 -8.54 11.12
CA LEU A 2 -4.51 -9.02 10.92
C LEU A 2 -4.04 -9.00 9.45
N GLY A 3 -4.91 -9.34 8.49
CA GLY A 3 -4.59 -9.27 7.05
C GLY A 3 -4.34 -7.86 6.50
N ARG A 4 -5.01 -6.83 7.06
CA ARG A 4 -4.77 -5.41 6.69
C ARG A 4 -3.43 -4.93 7.22
N ILE A 5 -3.07 -5.34 8.44
CA ILE A 5 -1.78 -5.04 9.07
C ILE A 5 -0.65 -5.68 8.26
N ILE A 6 -0.75 -6.97 7.94
CA ILE A 6 0.26 -7.66 7.11
C ILE A 6 0.36 -7.02 5.72
N GLY A 7 -0.77 -6.76 5.07
CA GLY A 7 -0.78 -6.13 3.74
C GLY A 7 -0.14 -4.74 3.74
N GLY A 8 -0.43 -3.92 4.76
CA GLY A 8 0.19 -2.61 4.92
C GLY A 8 1.67 -2.68 5.26
N LEU A 9 2.10 -3.67 6.07
CA LEU A 9 3.50 -3.90 6.42
C LEU A 9 4.31 -4.30 5.18
N VAL A 10 3.77 -5.20 4.35
CA VAL A 10 4.40 -5.61 3.10
C VAL A 10 4.52 -4.43 2.14
N LEU A 11 3.45 -3.63 1.99
CA LEU A 11 3.49 -2.45 1.13
C LEU A 11 4.53 -1.42 1.61
N ALA A 12 4.61 -1.21 2.92
CA ALA A 12 5.62 -0.33 3.52
C ALA A 12 7.03 -0.88 3.34
N ALA A 13 7.23 -2.19 3.47
CA ALA A 13 8.52 -2.84 3.21
C ALA A 13 8.94 -2.70 1.74
N ILE A 14 8.00 -2.81 0.79
CA ILE A 14 8.26 -2.59 -0.64
C ILE A 14 8.64 -1.11 -0.90
N GLY A 15 7.94 -0.16 -0.30
CA GLY A 15 8.27 1.26 -0.40
C GLY A 15 9.67 1.57 0.15
N GLY A 16 10.03 0.97 1.28
CA GLY A 16 11.38 1.05 1.86
C GLY A 16 12.45 0.41 0.98
N ALA A 17 12.17 -0.76 0.40
CA ALA A 17 13.07 -1.44 -0.53
C ALA A 17 13.30 -0.61 -1.80
N MET A 18 12.26 0.04 -2.35
CA MET A 18 12.40 0.97 -3.48
C MET A 18 13.29 2.17 -3.16
N CYS A 19 13.23 2.69 -1.93
CA CYS A 19 14.12 3.76 -1.50
C CYS A 19 15.58 3.29 -1.42
N TYR A 20 15.80 2.10 -0.85
CA TYR A 20 17.13 1.51 -0.69
C TYR A 20 17.77 1.15 -2.04
N TYR A 21 17.02 0.51 -2.93
CA TYR A 21 17.48 0.10 -4.27
C TYR A 21 17.24 1.16 -5.35
N SER A 22 16.98 2.41 -4.96
CA SER A 22 16.69 3.51 -5.88
C SER A 22 17.75 3.69 -6.98
N TYR A 23 19.04 3.49 -6.66
CA TYR A 23 20.12 3.53 -7.66
C TYR A 23 19.98 2.46 -8.74
N GLN A 24 19.69 1.21 -8.35
CA GLN A 24 19.57 0.09 -9.28
C GLN A 24 18.33 0.24 -10.15
N ILE A 25 17.22 0.70 -9.57
CA ILE A 25 15.96 0.95 -10.30
C ILE A 25 16.18 2.03 -11.37
N VAL A 26 16.85 3.13 -11.04
CA VAL A 26 17.18 4.19 -12.02
C VAL A 26 18.12 3.69 -13.11
N GLN A 27 19.10 2.83 -12.76
CA GLN A 27 20.00 2.24 -13.74
C GLN A 27 19.28 1.28 -14.70
N MET A 28 18.24 0.59 -14.23
CA MET A 28 17.43 -0.33 -15.04
C MET A 28 16.44 0.41 -15.95
N PHE A 29 15.77 1.45 -15.44
CA PHE A 29 14.74 2.20 -16.17
C PHE A 29 15.29 3.35 -17.01
N GLY A 30 16.55 3.72 -16.81
CA GLY A 30 17.18 4.82 -17.52
C GLY A 30 16.87 6.19 -16.92
N ARG A 31 17.55 7.21 -17.43
CA ARG A 31 17.40 8.60 -16.99
C ARG A 31 16.18 9.21 -17.65
N ASN A 32 15.34 9.87 -16.85
CA ASN A 32 14.18 10.60 -17.34
C ASN A 32 14.47 12.11 -17.34
N ASP A 33 14.43 12.74 -18.51
CA ASP A 33 14.76 14.16 -18.69
C ASP A 33 13.88 15.10 -17.87
N TRP A 34 12.60 14.75 -17.69
CA TRP A 34 11.69 15.54 -16.85
C TRP A 34 12.08 15.50 -15.37
N ALA A 35 12.51 14.33 -14.90
CA ALA A 35 12.89 14.13 -13.50
C ALA A 35 14.24 14.79 -13.17
N GLU A 36 15.17 14.86 -14.12
CA GLU A 36 16.43 15.58 -13.93
C GLU A 36 16.24 17.08 -13.83
N ARG A 37 15.35 17.65 -14.65
CA ARG A 37 15.09 19.10 -14.69
C ARG A 37 14.23 19.59 -13.52
N THR A 38 13.31 18.76 -13.02
CA THR A 38 12.29 19.19 -12.04
C THR A 38 12.59 18.74 -10.62
N LEU A 39 13.20 17.56 -10.45
CA LEU A 39 13.36 16.90 -9.13
C LEU A 39 14.83 16.78 -8.70
N GLY A 40 15.75 17.38 -9.47
CA GLY A 40 17.20 17.30 -9.22
C GLY A 40 17.81 15.93 -9.52
N GLY A 41 17.07 15.06 -10.21
CA GLY A 41 17.55 13.75 -10.64
C GLY A 41 16.46 12.68 -10.68
N THR A 42 16.58 11.76 -11.64
CA THR A 42 15.69 10.59 -11.77
C THR A 42 15.67 9.72 -10.51
N ARG A 43 16.76 9.72 -9.73
CA ARG A 43 16.84 9.05 -8.43
C ARG A 43 15.88 9.60 -7.40
N ASN A 44 15.73 10.92 -7.31
CA ASN A 44 14.80 11.52 -6.38
C ASN A 44 13.36 11.11 -6.71
N LEU A 45 13.01 11.02 -7.98
CA LEU A 45 11.68 10.55 -8.39
C LEU A 45 11.37 9.15 -7.86
N VAL A 46 12.31 8.21 -7.99
CA VAL A 46 12.13 6.83 -7.48
C VAL A 46 12.01 6.83 -5.95
N VAL A 47 12.80 7.65 -5.25
CA VAL A 47 12.70 7.79 -3.79
C VAL A 47 11.37 8.40 -3.38
N PHE A 48 10.87 9.42 -4.07
CA PHE A 48 9.55 10.01 -3.78
C PHE A 48 8.42 9.01 -3.95
N ILE A 49 8.48 8.16 -4.99
CA ILE A 49 7.51 7.08 -5.19
C ILE A 49 7.63 6.03 -4.07
N GLY A 50 8.85 5.64 -3.69
CA GLY A 50 9.08 4.70 -2.60
C GLY A 50 8.57 5.21 -1.24
N VAL A 51 8.82 6.49 -0.92
CA VAL A 51 8.30 7.15 0.27
C VAL A 51 6.78 7.23 0.23
N GLY A 52 6.19 7.58 -0.92
CA GLY A 52 4.73 7.58 -1.10
C GLY A 52 4.11 6.21 -0.86
N ALA A 53 4.70 5.16 -1.41
CA ALA A 53 4.28 3.78 -1.15
C ALA A 53 4.41 3.39 0.32
N MET A 54 5.47 3.86 1.01
CA MET A 54 5.64 3.65 2.44
C MET A 54 4.52 4.31 3.26
N VAL A 55 4.20 5.57 2.96
CA VAL A 55 3.12 6.32 3.61
C VAL A 55 1.78 5.64 3.38
N ILE A 56 1.49 5.21 2.14
CA ILE A 56 0.26 4.47 1.82
C ILE A 56 0.20 3.15 2.62
N GLY A 57 1.31 2.44 2.73
CA GLY A 57 1.38 1.19 3.49
C GLY A 57 1.03 1.39 4.96
N VAL A 58 1.58 2.45 5.56
CA VAL A 58 1.24 2.86 6.93
C VAL A 58 -0.23 3.26 7.07
N LEU A 59 -0.77 4.04 6.13
CA LEU A 59 -2.20 4.42 6.13
C LEU A 59 -3.14 3.22 6.01
N VAL A 60 -2.74 2.19 5.24
CA VAL A 60 -3.46 0.91 5.15
C VAL A 60 -3.41 0.15 6.49
N MET A 61 -2.27 0.16 7.20
CA MET A 61 -2.15 -0.44 8.53
C MET A 61 -3.07 0.23 9.56
N PHE A 62 -3.15 1.56 9.54
CA PHE A 62 -4.07 2.34 10.39
C PHE A 62 -5.54 2.25 9.95
N GLY A 63 -5.80 1.61 8.82
CA GLY A 63 -7.13 1.33 8.35
C GLY A 63 -7.87 2.51 7.74
N VAL A 64 -7.16 3.60 7.40
CA VAL A 64 -7.69 4.75 6.65
C VAL A 64 -8.25 4.31 5.30
N PHE A 65 -7.60 3.32 4.66
CA PHE A 65 -8.13 2.61 3.51
C PHE A 65 -8.67 1.24 3.95
N SER A 66 -9.97 1.01 3.78
CA SER A 66 -10.59 -0.29 4.03
C SER A 66 -10.43 -1.19 2.81
N LEU A 67 -9.36 -1.99 2.80
CA LEU A 67 -9.21 -3.11 1.85
C LEU A 67 -10.25 -4.23 2.12
N SER A 68 -10.98 -4.15 3.23
CA SER A 68 -12.13 -5.01 3.52
C SER A 68 -13.40 -4.28 3.11
N ASN A 69 -13.92 -4.64 1.94
CA ASN A 69 -15.32 -4.44 1.59
C ASN A 69 -16.18 -5.15 2.66
N PRO A 70 -17.28 -4.55 3.15
CA PRO A 70 -18.14 -5.11 4.20
C PRO A 70 -18.96 -6.36 3.82
N ALA A 71 -18.51 -7.15 2.84
CA ALA A 71 -19.15 -8.44 2.54
C ALA A 71 -18.92 -9.51 3.63
N ASP A 72 -18.04 -9.23 4.60
CA ASP A 72 -17.73 -10.14 5.72
C ASP A 72 -18.46 -9.78 7.03
N GLN A 73 -19.46 -8.89 6.95
CA GLN A 73 -20.40 -8.60 8.05
C GLN A 73 -21.84 -8.80 7.56
N VAL A 74 -22.18 -10.02 7.14
CA VAL A 74 -23.55 -10.49 7.34
C VAL A 74 -23.56 -11.21 8.68
N PRO A 75 -24.04 -10.61 9.78
CA PRO A 75 -24.55 -11.40 10.88
C PRO A 75 -25.80 -12.10 10.36
N GLY A 76 -25.61 -13.25 9.72
CA GLY A 76 -26.67 -14.21 9.43
C GLY A 76 -27.04 -15.00 10.68
N GLY A 77 -26.94 -14.39 11.86
CA GLY A 77 -27.51 -14.88 13.11
C GLY A 77 -28.94 -14.37 13.25
N PHE A 78 -29.81 -14.81 12.35
CA PHE A 78 -31.27 -14.82 12.52
C PHE A 78 -31.82 -15.97 11.65
N GLY A 79 -31.54 -17.19 12.09
CA GLY A 79 -32.03 -18.43 11.48
C GLY A 79 -32.50 -19.48 12.50
N GLU A 80 -32.51 -19.15 13.79
CA GLU A 80 -33.13 -19.98 14.83
C GLU A 80 -33.94 -19.03 15.71
N GLU A 81 -35.27 -19.00 15.47
CA GLU A 81 -36.36 -18.66 16.41
C GLU A 81 -37.57 -18.14 15.60
N GLY A 82 -38.43 -19.07 15.15
CA GLY A 82 -39.69 -18.68 14.52
C GLY A 82 -40.39 -19.70 13.63
N ALA A 83 -40.31 -21.01 13.93
CA ALA A 83 -41.21 -22.01 13.34
C ALA A 83 -42.08 -22.64 14.44
N THR A 84 -42.86 -21.79 15.12
CA THR A 84 -44.10 -22.22 15.77
C THR A 84 -45.23 -22.11 14.76
N SER A 85 -45.62 -23.25 14.19
CA SER A 85 -47.02 -23.63 13.89
C SER A 85 -47.05 -25.08 13.40
#